data_AF-A0A2M8GFB5-F1
#
_entry.id   AF-A0A2M8GFB5-F1
#
_cell.length_a   1.000
_cell.length_b   1.000
_cell.length_c   1.000
_cell.angle_alpha   90.00
_cell.angle_beta   90.00
_cell.angle_gamma   90.00
#
_symmetry.space_group_name_H-M   'P 1'
#
loop_
_entity.id
_entity.type
_entity.pdbx_description
1 polymer ?
#
loop_
_entity_poly.entity_id
_entity_poly.type
_entity_poly.pdbx_seq_one_letter_code
_entity_poly.pdbx_strand_id
1 'polypeptide(L)'
;MNPKIIFSEAAIDKKQTTPVSVPVLTLVKKYQESLRPPTVSEESKIHVDEIASKVAKFYEKIRKIVDWKEENLLRRNAIERILKRSLFGEFSKLNFIFKNNINSIAESLVLELIRGGHLPNDEISQGKIDEVQNVLNKYVYLIKNAFSNTTASVFKFKEKVNFYEWILAIASCEIEEVLSAQIKENALIESMTELMTERIKIIPPELITEEEKILQVYIAVHRTLFDL
;
A
#
# COMPACT_ATOMS: atom_id res chain seq x y z
N MET A 1 -35.01 -4.12 8.41
CA MET A 1 -34.98 -3.16 9.54
C MET A 1 -33.62 -2.48 9.46
N ASN A 2 -33.55 -1.19 9.13
CA ASN A 2 -32.27 -0.49 8.99
C ASN A 2 -31.74 -0.10 10.39
N PRO A 3 -30.47 -0.38 10.71
CA PRO A 3 -29.89 0.00 12.00
C PRO A 3 -29.79 1.52 12.12
N LYS A 4 -30.25 2.08 13.24
CA LYS A 4 -30.10 3.49 13.59
C LYS A 4 -28.76 3.69 14.29
N ILE A 5 -27.88 4.52 13.71
CA ILE A 5 -26.64 4.98 14.34
C ILE A 5 -26.99 6.18 15.22
N ILE A 6 -26.75 6.08 16.53
CA ILE A 6 -27.01 7.15 17.50
C ILE A 6 -25.66 7.58 18.08
N PHE A 7 -25.29 8.85 17.84
CA PHE A 7 -24.15 9.49 18.51
C PHE A 7 -24.63 10.03 19.87
N SER A 8 -24.03 9.58 20.98
CA SER A 8 -24.39 10.09 22.30
C SER A 8 -23.66 11.41 22.58
N GLU A 9 -24.40 12.53 22.54
CA GLU A 9 -23.96 13.81 23.07
C GLU A 9 -24.28 13.88 24.57
N ALA A 10 -23.28 13.60 25.41
CA ALA A 10 -23.36 13.84 26.84
C ALA A 10 -22.41 14.97 27.23
N ALA A 11 -23.00 16.15 27.47
CA ALA A 11 -22.57 17.24 28.35
C ALA A 11 -21.10 17.70 28.28
N ILE A 12 -20.87 18.79 27.55
CA ILE A 12 -19.67 19.63 27.67
C ILE A 12 -20.04 20.85 28.53
N ASP A 13 -19.72 20.85 29.83
CA ASP A 13 -19.59 22.08 30.63
C ASP A 13 -18.23 22.13 31.34
N LYS A 14 -17.58 23.29 31.19
CA LYS A 14 -16.43 23.90 31.89
C LYS A 14 -15.09 23.16 32.04
N LYS A 15 -14.09 23.69 31.32
CA LYS A 15 -12.66 23.83 31.70
C LYS A 15 -12.09 22.71 32.58
N GLN A 16 -11.98 21.52 32.02
CA GLN A 16 -10.95 20.56 32.35
C GLN A 16 -10.19 20.32 31.06
N THR A 17 -8.88 20.57 31.04
CA THR A 17 -8.04 20.05 29.96
C THR A 17 -8.14 18.54 30.05
N THR A 18 -9.03 17.95 29.27
CA THR A 18 -9.13 16.50 29.14
C THR A 18 -7.74 16.01 28.75
N PRO A 19 -7.16 15.04 29.48
CA PRO A 19 -5.91 14.44 29.06
C PRO A 19 -6.12 13.92 27.64
N VAL A 20 -5.20 14.29 26.73
CA VAL A 20 -5.22 13.84 25.34
C VAL A 20 -5.34 12.32 25.34
N SER A 21 -6.31 11.78 24.58
CA SER A 21 -6.57 10.35 24.58
C SER A 21 -5.34 9.57 24.11
N VAL A 22 -5.18 8.34 24.61
CA VAL A 22 -4.04 7.46 24.26
C VAL A 22 -3.86 7.30 22.74
N PRO A 23 -4.92 7.11 21.93
CA PRO A 23 -4.77 7.02 20.47
C PRO A 23 -4.15 8.28 19.86
N VAL A 24 -4.52 9.47 20.36
CA VAL A 24 -3.98 10.74 19.85
C VAL A 24 -2.52 10.94 20.28
N LEU A 25 -2.12 10.47 21.47
CA LEU A 25 -0.71 10.47 21.87
C LEU A 25 0.12 9.53 21.00
N THR A 26 -0.40 8.33 20.70
CA THR A 26 0.22 7.37 19.78
C THR A 26 0.37 7.94 18.38
N LEU A 27 -0.68 8.62 17.87
CA LEU A 27 -0.65 9.35 16.61
C LEU A 27 0.50 10.35 16.57
N VAL A 28 0.57 11.24 17.57
CA VAL A 28 1.60 12.29 17.65
C VAL A 28 2.99 11.67 17.68
N LYS A 29 3.18 10.59 18.44
CA LYS A 29 4.45 9.88 18.51
C LYS A 29 4.87 9.31 17.15
N LYS A 30 3.98 8.57 16.47
CA LYS A 30 4.25 8.01 15.13
C LYS A 30 4.54 9.11 14.09
N TYR A 31 3.82 10.23 14.17
CA TYR A 31 4.09 11.40 13.32
C TYR A 31 5.48 12.00 13.58
N GLN A 32 5.83 12.20 14.84
CA GLN A 32 7.16 12.71 15.20
C GLN A 32 8.27 11.77 14.74
N GLU A 33 8.09 10.45 14.88
CA GLU A 33 9.04 9.44 14.39
C GLU A 33 9.18 9.50 12.87
N SER A 34 8.07 9.63 12.13
CA SER A 34 8.09 9.76 10.66
C SER A 34 8.74 11.05 10.14
N LEU A 35 8.83 12.10 10.96
CA LEU A 35 9.47 13.37 10.62
C LEU A 35 10.95 13.39 10.98
N ARG A 36 11.41 12.45 11.81
CA ARG A 36 12.84 12.34 12.10
C ARG A 36 13.54 11.92 10.81
N PRO A 37 14.71 12.50 10.49
CA PRO A 37 15.52 11.98 9.41
C PRO A 37 15.76 10.49 9.69
N PRO A 38 15.68 9.62 8.68
CA PRO A 38 15.97 8.21 8.87
C PRO A 38 17.32 8.12 9.57
N THR A 39 17.38 7.41 10.71
CA THR A 39 18.65 7.02 11.31
C THR A 39 19.51 6.48 10.17
N VAL A 40 20.72 7.03 10.00
CA VAL A 40 21.65 6.61 8.94
C VAL A 40 21.72 5.09 9.00
N SER A 41 21.01 4.42 8.09
CA SER A 41 21.12 2.98 7.96
C SER A 41 22.52 2.74 7.43
N GLU A 42 23.24 1.79 8.01
CA GLU A 42 24.49 1.30 7.40
C GLU A 42 24.23 0.70 6.01
N GLU A 43 22.96 0.41 5.68
CA GLU A 43 22.54 -0.01 4.35
C GLU A 43 22.75 1.10 3.30
N SER A 44 23.43 0.71 2.23
CA SER A 44 23.57 1.47 0.99
C SER A 44 22.21 1.85 0.43
N LYS A 45 22.08 3.12 0.04
CA LYS A 45 20.91 3.63 -0.67
C LYS A 45 21.04 3.46 -2.17
N ILE A 46 19.91 3.38 -2.85
CA ILE A 46 19.86 3.24 -4.30
C ILE A 46 20.08 4.63 -4.93
N HIS A 47 21.18 4.75 -5.66
CA HIS A 47 21.49 5.93 -6.47
C HIS A 47 21.33 5.60 -7.95
N VAL A 48 20.71 6.49 -8.71
CA VAL A 48 20.64 6.39 -10.18
C VAL A 48 21.20 7.66 -10.82
N ASP A 49 22.36 7.53 -11.45
CA ASP A 49 23.09 8.65 -12.08
C ASP A 49 22.30 9.36 -13.19
N GLU A 50 21.46 8.62 -13.91
CA GLU A 50 20.72 9.11 -15.09
C GLU A 50 19.50 9.97 -14.76
N ILE A 51 19.23 10.25 -13.48
CA ILE A 51 18.06 11.03 -13.11
C ILE A 51 18.27 12.49 -13.48
N ALA A 52 17.51 12.96 -14.46
CA ALA A 52 17.51 14.36 -14.82
C ALA A 52 17.10 15.21 -13.60
N SER A 53 17.83 16.31 -13.33
CA SER A 53 17.47 17.29 -12.28
C SER A 53 16.02 17.77 -12.37
N LYS A 54 15.42 17.74 -13.58
CA LYS A 54 13.99 18.03 -13.80
C LYS A 54 13.06 16.98 -13.17
N VAL A 55 13.39 15.68 -13.25
CA VAL A 55 12.61 14.58 -12.66
C VAL A 55 12.66 14.66 -11.14
N ALA A 56 13.85 14.90 -10.56
CA ALA A 56 14.00 15.11 -9.12
C ALA A 56 13.17 16.30 -8.62
N LYS A 57 13.24 17.45 -9.32
CA LYS A 57 12.41 18.62 -9.00
C LYS A 57 10.90 18.37 -9.19
N PHE A 58 10.55 17.50 -10.14
CA PHE A 58 9.16 17.13 -10.39
C PHE A 58 8.61 16.23 -9.26
N TYR A 59 9.37 15.24 -8.81
CA TYR A 59 9.00 14.41 -7.66
C TYR A 59 8.77 15.26 -6.40
N GLU A 60 9.71 16.15 -6.07
CA GLU A 60 9.57 17.06 -4.92
C GLU A 60 8.37 18.01 -5.03
N LYS A 61 7.98 18.35 -6.26
CA LYS A 61 6.78 19.16 -6.51
C LYS A 61 5.51 18.32 -6.37
N ILE A 62 5.50 17.08 -6.86
CA ILE A 62 4.39 16.13 -6.68
C ILE A 62 4.15 15.89 -5.20
N ARG A 63 5.19 15.50 -4.45
CA ARG A 63 5.12 15.17 -3.01
C ARG A 63 4.53 16.29 -2.14
N LYS A 64 4.59 17.54 -2.59
CA LYS A 64 4.09 18.72 -1.86
C LYS A 64 2.65 19.09 -2.18
N ILE A 65 2.15 18.71 -3.35
CA ILE A 65 0.91 19.26 -3.92
C ILE A 65 -0.14 18.16 -4.13
N VAL A 66 0.28 16.92 -4.32
CA VAL A 66 -0.60 15.79 -4.64
C VAL A 66 -1.07 15.13 -3.35
N ASP A 67 -2.38 14.87 -3.28
CA ASP A 67 -2.97 14.15 -2.14
C ASP A 67 -2.48 12.71 -2.12
N TRP A 68 -2.35 12.16 -0.90
CA TRP A 68 -1.89 10.79 -0.64
C TRP A 68 -2.49 9.74 -1.58
N LYS A 69 -3.81 9.82 -1.82
CA LYS A 69 -4.54 8.86 -2.67
C LYS A 69 -4.02 8.89 -4.09
N GLU A 70 -3.84 10.09 -4.64
CA GLU A 70 -3.37 10.27 -6.01
C GLU A 70 -1.91 9.82 -6.16
N GLU A 71 -1.07 10.09 -5.15
CA GLU A 71 0.32 9.66 -5.16
C GLU A 71 0.46 8.12 -5.19
N ASN A 72 -0.29 7.42 -4.32
CA ASN A 72 -0.32 5.95 -4.30
C ASN A 72 -0.87 5.38 -5.62
N LEU A 73 -1.92 5.97 -6.17
CA LEU A 73 -2.49 5.55 -7.46
C LEU A 73 -1.47 5.69 -8.59
N LEU A 74 -0.72 6.80 -8.63
CA LEU A 74 0.32 7.03 -9.64
C LEU A 74 1.46 6.00 -9.51
N ARG A 75 1.95 5.75 -8.29
CA ARG A 75 2.97 4.71 -8.05
C ARG A 75 2.46 3.33 -8.43
N ARG A 76 1.28 2.94 -7.96
CA ARG A 76 0.68 1.63 -8.26
C ARG A 76 0.51 1.42 -9.76
N ASN A 77 0.01 2.42 -10.48
CA ASN A 77 -0.15 2.34 -11.94
C ASN A 77 1.21 2.22 -12.65
N ALA A 78 2.25 2.89 -12.15
CA ALA A 78 3.61 2.75 -12.68
C ALA A 78 4.17 1.34 -12.44
N ILE A 79 4.05 0.82 -11.21
CA ILE A 79 4.43 -0.55 -10.84
C ILE A 79 3.71 -1.55 -11.74
N GLU A 80 2.39 -1.43 -11.88
CA GLU A 80 1.59 -2.32 -12.70
C GLU A 80 2.04 -2.30 -14.15
N ARG A 81 2.30 -1.11 -14.73
CA ARG A 81 2.82 -1.00 -16.10
C ARG A 81 4.19 -1.65 -16.28
N ILE A 82 5.10 -1.47 -15.32
CA ILE A 82 6.43 -2.07 -15.35
C ILE A 82 6.31 -3.59 -15.28
N LEU A 83 5.52 -4.11 -14.34
CA LEU A 83 5.26 -5.55 -14.22
C LEU A 83 4.63 -6.11 -15.50
N LYS A 84 3.61 -5.44 -16.04
CA LYS A 84 2.97 -5.82 -17.30
C LYS A 84 3.99 -5.87 -18.44
N ARG A 85 4.83 -4.86 -18.60
CA ARG A 85 5.88 -4.86 -19.64
C ARG A 85 6.86 -6.02 -19.46
N SER A 86 7.34 -6.23 -18.23
CA SER A 86 8.28 -7.29 -17.90
C SER A 86 7.70 -8.70 -18.08
N LEU A 87 6.38 -8.85 -18.04
CA LEU A 87 5.69 -10.15 -18.11
C LEU A 87 4.98 -10.43 -19.45
N PHE A 88 4.50 -9.40 -20.14
CA PHE A 88 3.73 -9.53 -21.39
C PHE A 88 4.56 -9.35 -22.66
N GLY A 89 5.82 -8.92 -22.58
CA GLY A 89 6.72 -8.87 -23.74
C GLY A 89 6.95 -10.21 -24.43
N GLU A 90 6.65 -11.33 -23.75
CA GLU A 90 6.80 -12.68 -24.29
C GLU A 90 5.58 -13.58 -23.98
N PHE A 91 4.39 -13.27 -24.50
CA PHE A 91 3.20 -14.15 -24.36
C PHE A 91 3.46 -15.62 -24.79
N SER A 92 4.44 -15.86 -25.66
CA SER A 92 4.89 -17.20 -26.08
C SER A 92 5.80 -17.92 -25.07
N LYS A 93 6.28 -17.23 -24.02
CA LYS A 93 7.26 -17.73 -23.04
C LYS A 93 6.94 -17.32 -21.60
N LEU A 94 5.67 -17.24 -21.23
CA LEU A 94 5.25 -16.88 -19.86
C LEU A 94 5.84 -17.83 -18.77
N ASN A 95 6.19 -19.06 -19.13
CA ASN A 95 6.92 -20.01 -18.28
C ASN A 95 8.44 -19.76 -18.16
N PHE A 96 9.03 -18.92 -19.03
CA PHE A 96 10.48 -18.68 -19.12
C PHE A 96 10.92 -17.47 -18.29
N ILE A 97 10.14 -16.37 -18.31
CA ILE A 97 10.49 -15.11 -17.60
C ILE A 97 10.58 -15.35 -16.08
N PHE A 98 9.62 -16.08 -15.51
CA PHE A 98 9.61 -16.44 -14.09
C PHE A 98 10.62 -17.53 -13.69
N LYS A 99 11.46 -17.99 -14.62
CA LYS A 99 12.41 -19.07 -14.36
C LYS A 99 13.83 -18.57 -14.11
N ASN A 100 14.22 -17.42 -14.63
CA ASN A 100 15.65 -17.10 -14.72
C ASN A 100 16.15 -15.88 -13.93
N ASN A 101 15.33 -14.88 -13.54
CA ASN A 101 15.86 -13.80 -12.69
C ASN A 101 14.80 -12.89 -12.03
N ILE A 102 14.13 -13.33 -10.95
CA ILE A 102 13.18 -12.47 -10.20
C ILE A 102 13.91 -11.29 -9.53
N ASN A 103 15.16 -11.50 -9.11
CA ASN A 103 16.00 -10.46 -8.55
C ASN A 103 16.19 -9.29 -9.53
N SER A 104 16.60 -9.56 -10.78
CA SER A 104 16.76 -8.49 -11.77
C SER A 104 15.44 -7.78 -12.10
N ILE A 105 14.29 -8.46 -12.00
CA ILE A 105 12.98 -7.83 -12.17
C ILE A 105 12.70 -6.86 -11.01
N ALA A 106 12.98 -7.27 -9.78
CA ALA A 106 12.81 -6.42 -8.59
C ALA A 106 13.72 -5.18 -8.68
N GLU A 107 15.01 -5.38 -8.96
CA GLU A 107 15.98 -4.31 -9.13
C GLU A 107 15.58 -3.36 -10.26
N SER A 108 15.29 -3.89 -11.45
CA SER A 108 14.87 -3.08 -12.60
C SER A 108 13.59 -2.31 -12.30
N LEU A 109 12.64 -2.89 -11.58
CA LEU A 109 11.40 -2.24 -11.20
C LEU A 109 11.67 -1.04 -10.29
N VAL A 110 12.48 -1.21 -9.24
CA VAL A 110 12.83 -0.11 -8.34
C VAL A 110 13.58 0.99 -9.09
N LEU A 111 14.59 0.64 -9.89
CA LEU A 111 15.36 1.61 -10.66
C LEU A 111 14.49 2.39 -11.67
N GLU A 112 13.56 1.72 -12.35
CA GLU A 112 12.64 2.38 -13.28
C GLU A 112 11.66 3.31 -12.58
N LEU A 113 11.21 2.98 -11.37
CA LEU A 113 10.36 3.87 -10.57
C LEU A 113 11.12 5.12 -10.14
N ILE A 114 12.39 5.01 -9.75
CA ILE A 114 13.21 6.16 -9.41
C ILE A 114 13.48 7.01 -10.68
N ARG A 115 13.88 6.39 -11.80
CA ARG A 115 14.07 7.09 -13.09
C ARG A 115 12.80 7.79 -13.59
N GLY A 116 11.64 7.17 -13.36
CA GLY A 116 10.34 7.71 -13.72
C GLY A 116 9.85 8.83 -12.79
N GLY A 117 10.56 9.11 -11.70
CA GLY A 117 10.16 10.09 -10.70
C GLY A 117 8.95 9.65 -9.87
N HIS A 118 8.74 8.34 -9.73
CA HIS A 118 7.73 7.74 -8.86
C HIS A 118 8.27 7.42 -7.46
N LEU A 119 9.60 7.34 -7.31
CA LEU A 119 10.31 7.20 -6.06
C LEU A 119 11.43 8.24 -5.94
N PRO A 120 11.78 8.66 -4.71
CA PRO A 120 12.91 9.53 -4.48
C PRO A 120 14.24 8.82 -4.75
N ASN A 121 15.19 9.53 -5.37
CA ASN A 121 16.57 9.08 -5.47
C ASN A 121 17.27 9.21 -4.11
N ASP A 122 18.22 8.33 -3.80
CA ASP A 122 19.03 8.42 -2.57
C ASP A 122 18.23 8.37 -1.25
N GLU A 123 17.01 7.85 -1.27
CA GLU A 123 16.15 7.67 -0.09
C GLU A 123 15.77 6.20 0.13
N ILE A 124 15.68 5.39 -0.93
CA ILE A 124 15.32 3.97 -0.85
C ILE A 124 16.58 3.14 -0.50
N SER A 125 16.50 2.28 0.52
CA SER A 125 17.61 1.37 0.86
C SER A 125 17.69 0.20 -0.13
N GLN A 126 18.88 -0.37 -0.30
CA GLN A 126 19.04 -1.55 -1.16
C GLN A 126 18.24 -2.75 -0.66
N GLY A 127 18.04 -2.92 0.65
CA GLY A 127 17.22 -3.98 1.23
C GLY A 127 15.76 -3.97 0.73
N LYS A 128 15.25 -2.84 0.26
CA LYS A 128 13.92 -2.75 -0.36
C LYS A 128 13.81 -3.55 -1.65
N ILE A 129 14.91 -3.76 -2.38
CA ILE A 129 14.92 -4.63 -3.57
C ILE A 129 14.63 -6.07 -3.14
N ASP A 130 15.23 -6.53 -2.04
CA ASP A 130 14.99 -7.88 -1.50
C ASP A 130 13.55 -8.04 -1.01
N GLU A 131 12.98 -7.03 -0.37
CA GLU A 131 11.56 -7.02 0.01
C GLU A 131 10.65 -7.13 -1.22
N VAL A 132 10.88 -6.33 -2.26
CA VAL A 132 10.13 -6.40 -3.53
C VAL A 132 10.31 -7.78 -4.19
N GLN A 133 11.51 -8.33 -4.19
CA GLN A 133 11.77 -9.68 -4.69
C GLN A 133 10.93 -10.73 -3.96
N ASN A 134 10.81 -10.64 -2.63
CA ASN A 134 9.98 -11.56 -1.84
C ASN A 134 8.51 -11.46 -2.20
N VAL A 135 8.00 -10.24 -2.39
CA VAL A 135 6.64 -10.01 -2.87
C VAL A 135 6.44 -10.64 -4.25
N LEU A 136 7.35 -10.40 -5.19
CA LEU A 136 7.29 -10.99 -6.52
C LEU A 136 7.30 -12.51 -6.45
N ASN A 137 8.23 -13.13 -5.71
CA ASN A 137 8.31 -14.58 -5.52
C ASN A 137 6.97 -15.19 -5.11
N LYS A 138 6.26 -14.54 -4.18
CA LYS A 138 4.92 -14.95 -3.74
C LYS A 138 3.93 -14.98 -4.90
N TYR A 139 3.82 -13.89 -5.67
CA TYR A 139 2.88 -13.81 -6.79
C TYR A 139 3.26 -14.73 -7.96
N VAL A 140 4.56 -14.91 -8.22
CA VAL A 140 5.05 -15.91 -9.18
C VAL A 140 4.60 -17.31 -8.78
N TYR A 141 4.75 -17.66 -7.50
CA TYR A 141 4.32 -18.95 -6.97
C TYR A 141 2.82 -19.16 -7.16
N LEU A 142 1.99 -18.15 -6.84
CA LEU A 142 0.54 -18.21 -7.04
C LEU A 142 0.18 -18.43 -8.52
N ILE A 143 0.81 -17.68 -9.42
CA ILE A 143 0.62 -17.81 -10.87
C ILE A 143 0.95 -19.23 -11.36
N LYS A 144 2.10 -19.79 -10.94
CA LYS A 144 2.56 -21.11 -11.36
C LYS A 144 1.61 -22.23 -10.92
N ASN A 145 1.01 -22.10 -9.74
CA ASN A 145 0.12 -23.12 -9.18
C ASN A 145 -1.37 -22.88 -9.51
N ALA A 146 -1.76 -21.69 -9.94
CA ALA A 146 -3.16 -21.38 -10.27
C ALA A 146 -3.72 -22.24 -11.42
N PHE A 147 -2.85 -22.67 -12.34
CA PHE A 147 -3.24 -23.42 -13.54
C PHE A 147 -2.76 -24.88 -13.54
N SER A 148 -2.11 -25.36 -12.47
CA SER A 148 -1.50 -26.70 -12.44
C SER A 148 -2.51 -27.84 -12.23
N ASN A 149 -3.68 -27.56 -11.64
CA ASN A 149 -4.67 -28.57 -11.27
C ASN A 149 -5.97 -28.55 -12.11
N THR A 150 -6.13 -27.58 -13.01
CA THR A 150 -7.25 -27.59 -13.95
C THR A 150 -6.87 -28.34 -15.20
N THR A 151 -7.59 -29.41 -15.50
CA THR A 151 -7.65 -30.03 -16.83
C THR A 151 -7.60 -28.93 -17.89
N ALA A 152 -6.55 -28.96 -18.70
CA ALA A 152 -6.08 -27.85 -19.53
C ALA A 152 -7.08 -27.33 -20.59
N SER A 153 -8.32 -27.85 -20.60
CA SER A 153 -9.40 -27.57 -21.56
C SER A 153 -10.47 -26.59 -21.09
N VAL A 154 -10.51 -26.17 -19.81
CA VAL A 154 -11.63 -25.34 -19.29
C VAL A 154 -11.38 -23.83 -19.37
N PHE A 155 -10.15 -23.37 -19.13
CA PHE A 155 -9.86 -21.93 -19.12
C PHE A 155 -9.61 -21.38 -20.52
N LYS A 156 -10.53 -20.54 -21.01
CA LYS A 156 -10.35 -19.79 -22.25
C LYS A 156 -9.17 -18.83 -22.10
N PHE A 157 -8.47 -18.54 -23.20
CA PHE A 157 -7.35 -17.59 -23.22
C PHE A 157 -7.68 -16.27 -22.51
N LYS A 158 -8.90 -15.75 -22.70
CA LYS A 158 -9.41 -14.54 -22.05
C LYS A 158 -9.40 -14.61 -20.52
N GLU A 159 -9.78 -15.75 -19.95
CA GLU A 159 -9.85 -15.92 -18.48
C GLU A 159 -8.44 -15.97 -17.87
N LYS A 160 -7.48 -16.57 -18.59
CA LYS A 160 -6.07 -16.51 -18.19
C LYS A 160 -5.57 -15.08 -18.17
N VAL A 161 -5.81 -14.32 -19.25
CA VAL A 161 -5.41 -12.89 -19.33
C VAL A 161 -6.02 -12.09 -18.17
N ASN A 162 -7.32 -12.24 -17.92
CA ASN A 162 -7.99 -11.55 -16.81
C ASN A 162 -7.38 -11.93 -15.45
N PHE A 163 -7.04 -13.20 -15.23
CA PHE A 163 -6.37 -13.63 -14.01
C PHE A 163 -4.98 -12.99 -13.86
N TYR A 164 -4.20 -12.93 -14.93
CA TYR A 164 -2.90 -12.25 -14.93
C TYR A 164 -3.03 -10.76 -14.63
N GLU A 165 -3.98 -10.07 -15.25
CA GLU A 165 -4.21 -8.65 -14.97
C GLU A 165 -4.60 -8.42 -13.50
N TRP A 166 -5.51 -9.24 -12.98
CA TRP A 166 -5.95 -9.15 -11.60
C TRP A 166 -4.82 -9.40 -10.60
N ILE A 167 -4.04 -10.48 -10.78
CA ILE A 167 -2.96 -10.81 -9.84
C ILE A 167 -1.83 -9.79 -9.88
N LEU A 168 -1.56 -9.19 -11.03
CA LEU A 168 -0.57 -8.10 -11.15
C LEU A 168 -1.07 -6.81 -10.51
N ALA A 169 -2.37 -6.51 -10.57
CA ALA A 169 -2.92 -5.38 -9.85
C ALA A 169 -2.72 -5.54 -8.33
N ILE A 170 -2.95 -6.75 -7.79
CA ILE A 170 -2.71 -7.04 -6.37
C ILE A 170 -1.21 -6.94 -6.03
N ALA A 171 -0.35 -7.56 -6.85
CA ALA A 171 1.10 -7.45 -6.65
C ALA A 171 1.57 -5.99 -6.66
N SER A 172 0.97 -5.15 -7.50
CA SER A 172 1.30 -3.74 -7.57
C SER A 172 0.91 -2.98 -6.31
N CYS A 173 -0.22 -3.31 -5.68
CA CYS A 173 -0.61 -2.74 -4.39
C CYS A 173 0.42 -3.06 -3.30
N GLU A 174 0.80 -4.33 -3.18
CA GLU A 174 1.72 -4.75 -2.12
C GLU A 174 3.14 -4.22 -2.31
N ILE A 175 3.63 -4.19 -3.56
CA ILE A 175 4.93 -3.58 -3.87
C ILE A 175 4.92 -2.07 -3.56
N GLU A 176 3.81 -1.38 -3.81
CA GLU A 176 3.67 0.03 -3.47
C GLU A 176 3.80 0.27 -1.96
N GLU A 177 3.10 -0.54 -1.16
CA GLU A 177 3.14 -0.48 0.31
C GLU A 177 4.54 -0.79 0.87
N VAL A 178 5.24 -1.76 0.28
CA VAL A 178 6.63 -2.08 0.63
C VAL A 178 7.58 -0.92 0.34
N LEU A 179 7.44 -0.29 -0.83
CA LEU A 179 8.34 0.77 -1.28
C LEU A 179 8.06 2.13 -0.63
N SER A 180 6.83 2.35 -0.16
CA SER A 180 6.40 3.61 0.42
C SER A 180 5.51 3.37 1.63
N ALA A 181 6.09 3.04 2.78
CA ALA A 181 5.31 2.87 4.01
C ALA A 181 4.62 4.20 4.42
N GLN A 182 3.29 4.26 4.37
CA GLN A 182 2.50 5.46 4.69
C GLN A 182 2.24 5.58 6.20
N ILE A 183 3.32 5.77 6.97
CA ILE A 183 3.32 5.76 8.44
C ILE A 183 2.32 6.77 9.02
N LYS A 184 2.22 7.95 8.43
CA LYS A 184 1.37 9.05 8.94
C LYS A 184 -0.10 8.75 8.73
N GLU A 185 -0.46 8.28 7.56
CA GLU A 185 -1.83 7.96 7.18
C GLU A 185 -2.31 6.74 7.94
N ASN A 186 -1.50 5.68 8.02
CA ASN A 186 -1.82 4.48 8.81
C ASN A 186 -1.98 4.83 10.30
N ALA A 187 -1.10 5.66 10.85
CA ALA A 187 -1.24 6.11 12.23
C ALA A 187 -2.56 6.87 12.47
N LEU A 188 -2.97 7.73 11.53
CA LEU A 188 -4.24 8.46 11.63
C LEU A 188 -5.44 7.53 11.56
N ILE A 189 -5.42 6.58 10.62
CA ILE A 189 -6.44 5.56 10.43
C ILE A 189 -6.60 4.71 11.68
N GLU A 190 -5.52 4.17 12.21
CA GLU A 190 -5.51 3.34 13.41
C GLU A 190 -6.07 4.12 14.61
N SER A 191 -5.58 5.34 14.81
CA SER A 191 -5.99 6.19 15.93
C SER A 191 -7.47 6.56 15.85
N MET A 192 -7.97 6.88 14.66
CA MET A 192 -9.39 7.17 14.46
C MET A 192 -10.25 5.91 14.60
N THR A 193 -9.77 4.76 14.13
CA THR A 193 -10.47 3.47 14.29
C THR A 193 -10.65 3.14 15.77
N GLU A 194 -9.61 3.28 16.58
CA GLU A 194 -9.66 3.04 18.02
C GLU A 194 -10.68 3.99 18.69
N LEU A 195 -10.57 5.30 18.45
CA LEU A 195 -11.49 6.29 19.02
C LEU A 195 -12.95 6.09 18.60
N MET A 196 -13.18 5.71 17.34
CA MET A 196 -14.54 5.49 16.84
C MET A 196 -15.12 4.18 17.35
N THR A 197 -14.30 3.14 17.52
CA THR A 197 -14.74 1.85 18.07
C THR A 197 -15.23 1.99 19.51
N GLU A 198 -14.59 2.83 20.32
CA GLU A 198 -15.05 3.15 21.68
C GLU A 198 -16.39 3.91 21.70
N ARG A 199 -16.60 4.80 20.73
CA ARG A 199 -17.78 5.68 20.67
C ARG A 199 -18.99 5.02 20.02
N ILE A 200 -18.77 4.13 19.05
CA ILE A 200 -19.82 3.46 18.30
C ILE A 200 -20.38 2.32 19.14
N LYS A 201 -21.68 2.40 19.45
CA LYS A 201 -22.44 1.34 20.12
C LYS A 201 -23.34 0.64 19.12
N ILE A 202 -23.29 -0.69 19.09
CA ILE A 202 -24.17 -1.51 18.26
C ILE A 202 -25.39 -1.91 19.10
N ILE A 203 -26.58 -1.75 18.52
CA ILE A 203 -27.85 -2.10 19.16
C ILE A 203 -28.66 -2.97 18.19
N PRO A 204 -29.00 -4.22 18.55
CA PRO A 204 -28.63 -4.92 19.79
C PRO A 204 -27.14 -5.30 19.83
N PRO A 205 -26.53 -5.44 21.03
CA PRO A 205 -25.10 -5.75 21.15
C PRO A 205 -24.68 -7.08 20.52
N GLU A 206 -25.59 -8.07 20.43
CA GLU A 206 -25.26 -9.39 19.86
C GLU A 206 -25.33 -9.42 18.32
N LEU A 207 -25.61 -8.30 17.66
CA LEU A 207 -25.81 -8.27 16.20
C LEU A 207 -24.53 -8.60 15.41
N ILE A 208 -23.37 -8.12 15.90
CA ILE A 208 -22.06 -8.36 15.29
C ILE A 208 -21.03 -8.62 16.39
N THR A 209 -19.95 -9.32 16.04
CA THR A 209 -18.83 -9.53 16.96
C THR A 209 -18.01 -8.24 17.14
N GLU A 210 -17.23 -8.13 18.22
CA GLU A 210 -16.33 -6.98 18.39
C GLU A 210 -15.25 -6.92 17.29
N GLU A 211 -14.77 -8.06 16.80
CA GLU A 211 -13.83 -8.10 15.67
C GLU A 211 -14.47 -7.54 14.40
N GLU A 212 -15.71 -7.92 14.11
CA GLU A 212 -16.45 -7.41 12.96
C GLU A 212 -16.77 -5.94 13.10
N LYS A 213 -17.10 -5.46 14.31
CA LYS A 213 -17.25 -4.04 14.60
C LYS A 213 -15.96 -3.28 14.31
N ILE A 214 -14.82 -3.73 14.83
CA ILE A 214 -13.51 -3.10 14.57
C ILE A 214 -13.24 -3.06 13.07
N LEU A 215 -13.47 -4.15 12.35
CA LEU A 215 -13.28 -4.22 10.90
C LEU A 215 -14.17 -3.22 10.15
N GLN A 216 -15.46 -3.16 10.47
CA GLN A 216 -16.39 -2.22 9.83
C GLN A 216 -16.04 -0.76 10.14
N VAL A 217 -15.64 -0.47 11.37
CA VAL A 217 -15.17 0.87 11.77
C VAL A 217 -13.89 1.23 11.02
N TYR A 218 -12.93 0.31 10.95
CA TYR A 218 -11.69 0.47 10.20
C TYR A 218 -11.98 0.83 8.74
N ILE A 219 -12.84 0.04 8.06
CA ILE A 219 -13.27 0.31 6.68
C ILE A 219 -13.96 1.67 6.58
N ALA A 220 -14.88 2.01 7.49
CA ALA A 220 -15.57 3.28 7.47
C ALA A 220 -14.62 4.47 7.63
N VAL A 221 -13.59 4.35 8.48
CA VAL A 221 -12.55 5.36 8.69
C VAL A 221 -11.73 5.56 7.40
N HIS A 222 -11.31 4.48 6.73
CA HIS A 222 -10.60 4.57 5.44
C HIS A 222 -11.39 5.36 4.41
N ARG A 223 -12.68 5.01 4.28
CA ARG A 223 -13.58 5.64 3.31
C ARG A 223 -13.84 7.10 3.65
N THR A 224 -13.93 7.44 4.92
CA THR A 224 -14.23 8.81 5.38
C THR A 224 -13.01 9.72 5.30
N LEU A 225 -11.82 9.23 5.65
CA LEU A 225 -10.60 10.04 5.66
C LEU A 225 -9.98 10.21 4.27
N PHE A 226 -10.15 9.22 3.39
CA PHE A 226 -9.42 9.18 2.12
C PHE A 226 -10.29 8.90 0.89
N ASP A 227 -11.62 8.95 1.02
CA ASP A 227 -12.59 8.72 -0.06
C ASP A 227 -12.31 7.44 -0.87
N LEU A 228 -11.93 6.35 -0.19
CA LEU A 228 -11.63 5.05 -0.80
C LEU A 228 -12.88 4.26 -1.20
#